data_AF-A0A8T5Q444-F1
#
_entry.id   AF-A0A8T5Q444-F1
#
_cell.length_a   1.000
_cell.length_b   1.000
_cell.length_c   1.000
_cell.angle_alpha   90.00
_cell.angle_beta   90.00
_cell.angle_gamma   90.00
#
_symmetry.space_group_name_H-M   'P 1'
#
loop_
_entity.id
_entity.type
_entity.pdbx_description
1 polymer ?
#
loop_
_entity_poly.entity_id
_entity_poly.type
_entity_poly.pdbx_seq_one_letter_code
_entity_poly.pdbx_strand_id
1 'polypeptide(L)'
;MQKTNEEIDEGIVSFLKNNEGQEFFLVKIKENLDYKSKLLKKRLRKLKAKGKVGIRNTNEGKVYYFKGNADEKKSRMKANIAAMCIAVLIMLVLAEAGFRAYYGITGKVVGINEEEKCGKSAFRKASNEENPNRFLPGDTAYFEYSEFSGVRPRANWKGNVVRNLKLDDGGEAQFVLYDSNTNNIHTRGLKDISMEKPEGITRIAVLGDSFTWGAETFMRFSYPSILENLVPDSEVLNFGIEGTGIDVMFLRWKYEVLPLKPDVVIMAMYFDDVRRSQPCIHKPRFMVEDGELEMTNFPPPSYEEILKEYKKPIFESYFIKTLLYNTNSFGGVAEKQYEYGFEILSPMLDIMKKTSEEQDIYFMVLLIERGNFDSPLQYEEMTESAIQVRKRLEEIVIKKNIPFASSTEIFGKENFVPNDYLTHKKGHFLPDGNGYLAQGIRDKLMEEGVIDVKEGGRDYFFNYDNENNILVLTDKEDQSYKRLIVPFDIIQDGQVITERFFNIPIY
;
A
#
# COMPACT_ATOMS: atom_id res chain seq x y z
N MET A 1 -81.45 25.31 34.42
CA MET A 1 -81.89 23.90 34.36
C MET A 1 -82.38 23.51 32.95
N GLN A 2 -82.13 24.33 31.92
CA GLN A 2 -82.53 24.07 30.54
C GLN A 2 -81.42 23.42 29.67
N LYS A 3 -80.22 23.19 30.21
CA LYS A 3 -79.12 22.60 29.45
C LYS A 3 -79.20 21.07 29.45
N THR A 4 -78.96 20.45 28.30
CA THR A 4 -78.87 19.01 28.17
C THR A 4 -77.65 18.46 28.91
N ASN A 5 -77.66 17.16 29.18
CA ASN A 5 -76.51 16.46 29.76
C ASN A 5 -75.24 16.53 28.89
N GLU A 6 -75.36 16.81 27.59
CA GLU A 6 -74.23 16.97 26.67
C GLU A 6 -73.68 18.40 26.72
N GLU A 7 -74.55 19.40 26.71
CA GLU A 7 -74.16 20.81 26.88
C GLU A 7 -73.47 21.07 28.22
N ILE A 8 -73.84 20.33 29.27
CA ILE A 8 -73.14 20.38 30.57
C ILE A 8 -71.76 19.75 30.47
N ASP A 9 -71.61 18.61 29.79
CA ASP A 9 -70.30 17.97 29.60
C ASP A 9 -69.36 18.85 28.77
N GLU A 10 -69.87 19.44 27.70
CA GLU A 10 -69.13 20.37 26.86
C GLU A 10 -68.74 21.64 27.62
N GLY A 11 -69.65 22.19 28.41
CA GLY A 11 -69.37 23.33 29.28
C GLY A 11 -68.26 23.04 30.30
N ILE A 12 -68.28 21.85 30.93
CA ILE A 12 -67.22 21.42 31.86
C ILE A 12 -65.88 21.27 31.14
N VAL A 13 -65.87 20.58 30.00
CA VAL A 13 -64.64 20.35 29.23
C VAL A 13 -64.08 21.68 28.71
N SER A 14 -64.93 22.57 28.19
CA SER A 14 -64.55 23.90 27.71
C SER A 14 -64.01 24.78 28.85
N PHE A 15 -64.67 24.79 30.01
CA PHE A 15 -64.20 25.50 31.19
C PHE A 15 -62.81 25.02 31.63
N LEU A 16 -62.62 23.71 31.77
CA LEU A 16 -61.34 23.15 32.19
C LEU A 16 -60.26 23.38 31.12
N LYS A 17 -60.61 23.28 29.83
CA LYS A 17 -59.69 23.54 28.71
C LYS A 17 -59.25 25.00 28.64
N ASN A 18 -60.16 25.96 28.88
CA ASN A 18 -59.84 27.38 28.93
C ASN A 18 -58.97 27.77 30.15
N ASN A 19 -58.82 26.85 31.11
CA ASN A 19 -57.97 26.99 32.27
C ASN A 19 -56.97 25.81 32.36
N GLU A 20 -56.43 25.39 31.22
CA GLU A 20 -55.45 24.30 31.16
C GLU A 20 -54.23 24.62 32.05
N GLY A 21 -53.77 23.63 32.83
CA GLY A 21 -52.70 23.80 33.82
C GLY A 21 -53.17 24.19 35.23
N GLN A 22 -54.44 24.55 35.42
CA GLN A 22 -55.02 24.84 36.73
C GLN A 22 -55.76 23.63 37.33
N GLU A 23 -55.79 23.56 38.66
CA GLU A 23 -56.51 22.54 39.42
C GLU A 23 -57.71 23.16 40.15
N PHE A 24 -58.86 22.50 40.06
CA PHE A 24 -60.12 23.03 40.60
C PHE A 24 -60.71 22.14 41.70
N PHE A 25 -61.14 22.76 42.78
CA PHE A 25 -61.88 22.11 43.87
C PHE A 25 -63.39 22.30 43.70
N LEU A 26 -64.16 21.26 44.06
CA LEU A 26 -65.60 21.41 44.23
C LEU A 26 -65.90 21.93 45.64
N VAL A 27 -66.14 23.23 45.77
CA VAL A 27 -66.56 23.83 47.05
C VAL A 27 -68.02 23.48 47.34
N LYS A 28 -68.30 23.02 48.57
CA LYS A 28 -69.64 22.66 49.03
C LYS A 28 -70.36 23.93 49.51
N ILE A 29 -71.20 24.51 48.67
CA ILE A 29 -72.03 25.67 49.07
C ILE A 29 -73.16 25.14 49.95
N LYS A 30 -73.17 25.52 51.24
CA LYS A 30 -74.28 25.23 52.16
C LYS A 30 -75.42 26.18 51.85
N GLU A 31 -76.32 25.76 50.95
CA GLU A 31 -77.77 26.02 50.96
C GLU A 31 -78.40 25.50 49.64
N ASN A 32 -79.39 24.61 49.77
CA ASN A 32 -80.34 24.15 48.75
C ASN A 32 -79.87 23.89 47.28
N LEU A 33 -78.70 23.27 47.10
CA LEU A 33 -78.14 22.92 45.77
C LEU A 33 -77.67 21.46 45.62
N ASP A 34 -78.18 20.55 46.45
CA ASP A 34 -77.73 19.15 46.53
C ASP A 34 -77.82 18.40 45.17
N TYR A 35 -78.87 18.63 44.38
CA TYR A 35 -79.02 18.01 43.06
C TYR A 35 -77.96 18.48 42.05
N LYS A 36 -77.64 19.78 41.99
CA LYS A 36 -76.67 20.31 41.01
C LYS A 36 -75.25 19.84 41.32
N SER A 37 -74.87 19.83 42.60
CA SER A 37 -73.58 19.31 43.04
C SER A 37 -73.45 17.80 42.80
N LYS A 38 -74.52 17.03 43.03
CA LYS A 38 -74.57 15.59 42.69
C LYS A 38 -74.46 15.36 41.18
N LEU A 39 -75.18 16.14 40.37
CA LEU A 39 -75.13 16.06 38.90
C LEU A 39 -73.73 16.38 38.38
N LEU A 40 -73.12 17.49 38.81
CA LEU A 40 -71.76 17.88 38.42
C LEU A 40 -70.73 16.81 38.78
N LYS A 41 -70.80 16.25 39.99
CA LYS A 41 -69.95 15.12 40.42
C LYS A 41 -70.15 13.89 39.51
N LYS A 42 -71.40 13.57 39.15
CA LYS A 42 -71.72 12.46 38.23
C LYS A 42 -71.15 12.71 36.84
N ARG A 43 -71.29 13.92 36.30
CA ARG A 43 -70.74 14.31 34.99
C ARG A 43 -69.20 14.28 34.98
N LEU A 44 -68.54 14.84 35.99
CA LEU A 44 -67.07 14.80 36.12
C LEU A 44 -66.53 13.36 36.20
N ARG A 45 -67.23 12.45 36.90
CA ARG A 45 -66.88 11.01 36.89
C ARG A 45 -67.01 10.39 35.50
N LYS A 46 -68.11 10.70 34.78
CA LYS A 46 -68.32 10.24 33.40
C LYS A 46 -67.24 10.79 32.45
N LEU A 47 -66.89 12.06 32.58
CA LEU A 47 -65.85 12.71 31.77
C LEU A 47 -64.44 12.18 32.10
N LYS A 48 -64.16 11.82 33.36
CA LYS A 48 -62.95 11.08 33.73
C LYS A 48 -62.90 9.70 33.06
N ALA A 49 -64.01 8.95 33.06
CA ALA A 49 -64.06 7.66 32.39
C ALA A 49 -63.84 7.77 30.87
N LYS A 50 -64.24 8.91 30.27
CA LYS A 50 -63.97 9.26 28.86
C LYS A 50 -62.59 9.88 28.62
N GLY A 51 -61.71 9.94 29.61
CA GLY A 51 -60.36 10.49 29.48
C GLY A 51 -60.24 12.01 29.36
N LYS A 52 -61.35 12.77 29.37
CA LYS A 52 -61.38 14.23 29.14
C LYS A 52 -61.06 15.08 30.38
N VAL A 53 -61.18 14.50 31.59
CA VAL A 53 -60.97 15.20 32.87
C VAL A 53 -60.09 14.35 33.79
N GLY A 54 -59.09 14.97 34.38
CA GLY A 54 -58.23 14.38 35.40
C GLY A 54 -58.84 14.56 36.79
N ILE A 55 -58.69 13.58 37.67
CA ILE A 55 -59.08 13.69 39.08
C ILE A 55 -57.96 13.12 39.94
N ARG A 56 -57.44 13.94 40.85
CA ARG A 56 -56.44 13.57 41.86
C ARG A 56 -57.02 13.80 43.26
N ASN A 57 -56.65 12.96 44.22
CA ASN A 57 -56.99 13.18 45.63
C ASN A 57 -55.84 13.95 46.27
N THR A 58 -56.16 15.00 47.02
CA THR A 58 -55.24 15.75 47.86
C THR A 58 -55.75 15.71 49.30
N ASN A 59 -54.94 16.18 50.25
CA ASN A 59 -55.32 16.26 51.67
C ASN A 59 -56.56 17.15 51.90
N GLU A 60 -56.84 18.07 50.97
CA GLU A 60 -57.96 19.02 51.02
C GLU A 60 -59.19 18.57 50.23
N GLY A 61 -59.09 17.46 49.48
CA GLY A 61 -60.22 16.88 48.74
C GLY A 61 -59.87 16.42 47.33
N LYS A 62 -60.87 16.36 46.44
CA LYS A 62 -60.67 15.98 45.03
C LYS A 62 -60.45 17.22 44.19
N VAL A 63 -59.31 17.27 43.51
CA VAL A 63 -59.02 18.27 42.47
C VAL A 63 -59.36 17.72 41.10
N TYR A 64 -59.89 18.59 40.25
CA TYR A 64 -60.28 18.30 38.88
C TYR A 64 -59.49 19.21 37.93
N TYR A 65 -58.94 18.66 36.87
CA TYR A 65 -58.14 19.41 35.90
C TYR A 65 -58.42 18.92 34.49
N PHE A 66 -58.09 19.74 33.49
CA PHE A 66 -58.18 19.29 32.10
C PHE A 66 -57.14 18.22 31.85
N LYS A 67 -57.59 16.99 31.61
CA LYS A 67 -56.73 15.93 31.08
C LYS A 67 -56.85 16.05 29.57
N GLY A 68 -56.15 17.02 28.99
CA GLY A 68 -56.00 17.11 27.53
C GLY A 68 -55.57 15.75 27.00
N ASN A 69 -55.93 15.41 25.76
CA ASN A 69 -55.81 14.05 25.21
C ASN A 69 -54.39 13.48 25.33
N ALA A 70 -54.05 12.91 26.48
CA ALA A 70 -52.74 12.33 26.76
C ALA A 70 -52.49 11.12 25.87
N ASP A 71 -53.57 10.39 25.53
CA ASP A 71 -53.56 9.29 24.57
C ASP A 71 -53.30 9.77 23.13
N GLU A 72 -53.81 10.94 22.74
CA GLU A 72 -53.51 11.56 21.43
C GLU A 72 -52.08 12.11 21.38
N LYS A 73 -51.59 12.74 22.46
CA LYS A 73 -50.18 13.15 22.59
C LYS A 73 -49.25 11.93 22.52
N LYS A 74 -49.57 10.83 23.19
CA LYS A 74 -48.79 9.57 23.14
C LYS A 74 -48.86 8.89 21.77
N SER A 75 -50.01 8.91 21.11
CA SER A 75 -50.18 8.41 19.74
C SER A 75 -49.37 9.22 18.73
N ARG A 76 -49.44 10.56 18.82
CA ARG A 76 -48.64 11.48 18.00
C ARG A 76 -47.14 11.30 18.23
N MET A 77 -46.71 11.09 19.48
CA MET A 77 -45.32 10.79 19.80
C MET A 77 -44.86 9.47 19.16
N LYS A 78 -45.67 8.40 19.23
CA LYS A 78 -45.37 7.13 18.55
C LYS A 78 -45.29 7.29 17.03
N ALA A 79 -46.20 8.05 16.43
CA ALA A 79 -46.20 8.34 14.99
C ALA A 79 -44.95 9.14 14.59
N ASN A 80 -44.55 10.13 15.39
CA ASN A 80 -43.33 10.90 15.15
C ASN A 80 -42.07 10.02 15.26
N ILE A 81 -41.99 9.14 16.27
CA ILE A 81 -40.88 8.19 16.40
C ILE A 81 -40.84 7.25 15.20
N ALA A 82 -41.99 6.70 14.78
CA ALA A 82 -42.06 5.84 13.60
C ALA A 82 -41.63 6.57 12.33
N ALA A 83 -42.11 7.80 12.12
CA ALA A 83 -41.70 8.64 10.99
C ALA A 83 -40.20 8.94 11.00
N MET A 84 -39.63 9.21 12.18
CA MET A 84 -38.18 9.40 12.35
C MET A 84 -37.41 8.12 12.04
N CYS A 85 -37.85 6.96 12.52
CA CYS A 85 -37.23 5.67 12.19
C CYS A 85 -37.29 5.39 10.68
N ILE A 86 -38.42 5.65 10.03
CA ILE A 86 -38.57 5.50 8.57
C ILE A 86 -37.62 6.45 7.84
N ALA A 87 -37.55 7.71 8.26
CA ALA A 87 -36.64 8.69 7.66
C ALA A 87 -35.17 8.26 7.79
N VAL A 88 -34.76 7.74 8.95
CA VAL A 88 -33.42 7.20 9.17
C VAL A 88 -33.15 5.99 8.28
N LEU A 89 -34.09 5.05 8.16
CA LEU A 89 -33.96 3.91 7.24
C LEU A 89 -33.82 4.36 5.78
N ILE A 90 -34.63 5.34 5.34
CA ILE A 90 -34.52 5.92 4.00
C ILE A 90 -33.13 6.54 3.80
N MET A 91 -32.63 7.31 4.76
CA MET A 91 -31.29 7.91 4.68
C MET A 91 -30.20 6.84 4.57
N LEU A 92 -30.28 5.75 5.34
CA LEU A 92 -29.31 4.66 5.28
C LEU A 92 -29.35 3.92 3.93
N VAL A 93 -30.54 3.70 3.36
CA VAL A 93 -30.71 3.10 2.03
C VAL A 93 -30.15 4.02 0.93
N LEU A 94 -30.42 5.32 1.01
CA LEU A 94 -29.88 6.31 0.07
C LEU A 94 -28.35 6.42 0.17
N ALA A 95 -27.80 6.39 1.39
CA ALA A 95 -26.36 6.37 1.62
C ALA A 95 -25.72 5.12 1.00
N GLU A 96 -26.27 3.94 1.27
CA GLU A 96 -25.82 2.67 0.69
C GLU A 96 -25.86 2.71 -0.85
N ALA A 97 -26.95 3.19 -1.45
CA ALA A 97 -27.07 3.34 -2.90
C ALA A 97 -26.03 4.31 -3.48
N GLY A 98 -25.82 5.46 -2.81
CA GLY A 98 -24.82 6.45 -3.19
C GLY A 98 -23.40 5.89 -3.16
N PHE A 99 -23.01 5.17 -2.10
CA PHE A 99 -21.70 4.53 -2.01
C PHE A 99 -21.53 3.42 -3.06
N ARG A 100 -22.55 2.60 -3.31
CA ARG A 100 -22.49 1.60 -4.39
C ARG A 100 -22.27 2.25 -5.76
N ALA A 101 -22.98 3.33 -6.06
CA ALA A 101 -22.77 4.08 -7.29
C ALA A 101 -21.35 4.64 -7.37
N TYR A 102 -20.83 5.25 -6.29
CA TYR A 102 -19.46 5.75 -6.23
C TYR A 102 -18.41 4.68 -6.54
N TYR A 103 -18.47 3.54 -5.85
CA TYR A 103 -17.50 2.45 -6.06
C TYR A 103 -17.67 1.77 -7.43
N GLY A 104 -18.91 1.68 -7.94
CA GLY A 104 -19.19 1.20 -9.30
C GLY A 104 -18.62 2.10 -10.38
N ILE A 105 -18.77 3.43 -10.25
CA ILE A 105 -18.27 4.42 -11.21
C ILE A 105 -16.73 4.50 -11.17
N THR A 106 -16.15 4.50 -9.97
CA THR A 106 -14.69 4.66 -9.81
C THR A 106 -13.92 3.36 -10.04
N GLY A 107 -14.61 2.22 -10.09
CA GLY A 107 -13.96 0.89 -10.14
C GLY A 107 -13.13 0.56 -8.89
N LYS A 108 -13.24 1.34 -7.81
CA LYS A 108 -12.52 1.09 -6.56
C LYS A 108 -13.09 -0.12 -5.83
N VAL A 109 -12.27 -0.73 -4.98
CA VAL A 109 -12.66 -1.85 -4.14
C VAL A 109 -13.05 -1.34 -2.75
N VAL A 110 -14.22 -1.74 -2.25
CA VAL A 110 -14.68 -1.44 -0.90
C VAL A 110 -14.14 -2.46 0.11
N GLY A 111 -13.80 -2.03 1.32
CA GLY A 111 -13.38 -2.92 2.41
C GLY A 111 -13.30 -2.15 3.74
N ILE A 112 -13.16 -2.86 4.86
CA ILE A 112 -13.06 -2.28 6.22
C ILE A 112 -11.62 -1.90 6.61
N ASN A 113 -10.63 -2.42 5.88
CA ASN A 113 -9.20 -2.17 6.05
C ASN A 113 -8.45 -2.47 4.73
N GLU A 114 -7.14 -2.22 4.72
CA GLU A 114 -6.28 -2.46 3.54
C GLU A 114 -6.21 -3.93 3.14
N GLU A 115 -6.25 -4.84 4.10
CA GLU A 115 -6.19 -6.27 3.83
C GLU A 115 -7.43 -6.77 3.07
N GLU A 116 -8.64 -6.40 3.49
CA GLU A 116 -9.87 -6.79 2.78
C GLU A 116 -9.88 -6.21 1.37
N LYS A 117 -9.46 -4.94 1.22
CA LYS A 117 -9.34 -4.30 -0.09
C LYS A 117 -8.32 -5.02 -0.97
N CYS A 118 -7.18 -5.40 -0.41
CA CYS A 118 -6.15 -6.13 -1.13
C CYS A 118 -6.62 -7.53 -1.53
N GLY A 119 -7.28 -8.27 -0.64
CA GLY A 119 -7.84 -9.59 -0.94
C GLY A 119 -8.90 -9.56 -2.03
N LYS A 120 -9.82 -8.59 -1.99
CA LYS A 120 -10.80 -8.37 -3.06
C LYS A 120 -10.16 -7.96 -4.38
N SER A 121 -9.11 -7.14 -4.33
CA SER A 121 -8.33 -6.76 -5.51
C SER A 121 -7.64 -7.98 -6.12
N ALA A 122 -7.00 -8.81 -5.29
CA ALA A 122 -6.36 -10.06 -5.70
C ALA A 122 -7.36 -11.03 -6.32
N PHE A 123 -8.52 -11.22 -5.69
CA PHE A 123 -9.60 -12.04 -6.24
C PHE A 123 -10.11 -11.51 -7.59
N ARG A 124 -10.37 -10.20 -7.69
CA ARG A 124 -10.83 -9.57 -8.94
C ARG A 124 -9.81 -9.74 -10.07
N LYS A 125 -8.52 -9.65 -9.75
CA LYS A 125 -7.44 -9.91 -10.72
C LYS A 125 -7.45 -11.37 -11.15
N ALA A 126 -7.40 -12.30 -10.20
CA ALA A 126 -7.42 -13.74 -10.50
C ALA A 126 -8.65 -14.16 -11.33
N SER A 127 -9.81 -13.55 -11.10
CA SER A 127 -11.03 -13.88 -11.85
C SER A 127 -11.04 -13.37 -13.29
N ASN A 128 -10.17 -12.42 -13.63
CA ASN A 128 -10.09 -11.80 -14.95
C ASN A 128 -8.91 -12.31 -15.80
N GLU A 129 -8.08 -13.20 -15.26
CA GLU A 129 -6.89 -13.73 -15.93
C GLU A 129 -7.16 -15.12 -16.54
N GLU A 130 -6.65 -15.35 -17.76
CA GLU A 130 -6.68 -16.67 -18.39
C GLU A 130 -5.80 -17.69 -17.64
N ASN A 131 -4.74 -17.21 -16.98
CA ASN A 131 -3.88 -18.01 -16.12
C ASN A 131 -3.83 -17.38 -14.71
N PRO A 132 -4.54 -17.95 -13.72
CA PRO A 132 -4.57 -17.39 -12.37
C PRO A 132 -3.22 -17.52 -11.64
N ASN A 133 -2.27 -18.33 -12.13
CA ASN A 133 -0.93 -18.44 -11.54
C ASN A 133 0.04 -17.34 -12.00
N ARG A 134 -0.42 -16.35 -12.78
CA ARG A 134 0.38 -15.19 -13.17
C ARG A 134 0.32 -14.12 -12.07
N PHE A 135 1.48 -13.69 -11.59
CA PHE A 135 1.56 -12.56 -10.67
C PHE A 135 1.32 -11.26 -11.48
N LEU A 136 0.18 -10.60 -11.25
CA LEU A 136 -0.29 -9.31 -11.81
C LEU A 136 -0.80 -9.31 -13.29
N PRO A 137 -1.89 -8.55 -13.59
CA PRO A 137 -2.25 -8.13 -14.95
C PRO A 137 -1.35 -6.97 -15.41
N GLY A 138 -0.77 -7.12 -16.59
CA GLY A 138 0.19 -6.20 -17.22
C GLY A 138 1.59 -6.81 -17.29
N ASP A 139 2.02 -7.17 -18.50
CA ASP A 139 3.40 -7.44 -18.99
C ASP A 139 4.46 -8.08 -18.06
N THR A 140 4.08 -8.81 -17.02
CA THR A 140 5.00 -9.45 -16.06
C THR A 140 4.98 -10.97 -16.20
N ALA A 141 5.06 -11.44 -17.45
CA ALA A 141 5.13 -12.87 -17.78
C ALA A 141 6.28 -13.62 -17.07
N TYR A 142 7.27 -12.87 -16.59
CA TYR A 142 8.51 -13.35 -15.99
C TYR A 142 8.44 -13.50 -14.47
N PHE A 143 7.31 -13.27 -13.80
CA PHE A 143 7.12 -13.62 -12.38
C PHE A 143 6.29 -14.91 -12.21
N GLU A 144 6.51 -15.59 -11.10
CA GLU A 144 5.78 -16.78 -10.65
C GLU A 144 5.53 -16.75 -9.14
N TYR A 145 4.70 -17.67 -8.68
CA TYR A 145 4.44 -17.87 -7.26
C TYR A 145 5.70 -18.38 -6.54
N SER A 146 5.93 -17.85 -5.34
CA SER A 146 6.94 -18.31 -4.39
C SER A 146 6.24 -18.74 -3.11
N GLU A 147 6.57 -19.93 -2.60
CA GLU A 147 6.06 -20.39 -1.30
C GLU A 147 6.57 -19.53 -0.14
N PHE A 148 7.66 -18.78 -0.36
CA PHE A 148 8.25 -17.93 0.67
C PHE A 148 7.62 -16.55 0.71
N SER A 149 7.57 -15.87 -0.44
CA SER A 149 7.21 -14.44 -0.55
C SER A 149 5.90 -14.19 -1.29
N GLY A 150 5.25 -15.24 -1.81
CA GLY A 150 4.11 -15.15 -2.72
C GLY A 150 4.50 -14.80 -4.17
N VAL A 151 5.72 -14.29 -4.39
CA VAL A 151 6.23 -13.89 -5.71
C VAL A 151 7.74 -14.02 -5.83
N ARG A 152 8.20 -14.50 -6.98
CA ARG A 152 9.60 -14.42 -7.41
C ARG A 152 9.71 -14.38 -8.94
N PRO A 153 10.85 -13.98 -9.52
CA PRO A 153 11.09 -14.17 -10.96
C PRO A 153 11.04 -15.66 -11.32
N ARG A 154 10.53 -15.99 -12.51
CA ARG A 154 10.62 -17.34 -13.08
C ARG A 154 12.08 -17.70 -13.25
N ALA A 155 12.46 -18.96 -13.06
CA ALA A 155 13.81 -19.39 -13.42
C ALA A 155 13.94 -19.51 -14.94
N ASN A 156 15.12 -19.20 -15.47
CA ASN A 156 15.48 -19.37 -16.89
C ASN A 156 14.54 -18.67 -17.87
N TRP A 157 13.89 -17.58 -17.47
CA TRP A 157 13.01 -16.82 -18.36
C TRP A 157 13.87 -16.12 -19.42
N LYS A 158 13.62 -16.46 -20.68
CA LYS A 158 14.22 -15.76 -21.81
C LYS A 158 13.21 -14.71 -22.28
N GLY A 159 13.37 -13.49 -21.79
CA GLY A 159 12.59 -12.31 -22.20
C GLY A 159 13.13 -11.74 -23.50
N ASN A 160 13.45 -12.63 -24.47
CA ASN A 160 14.18 -12.25 -25.66
C ASN A 160 13.25 -11.88 -26.82
N VAL A 161 13.53 -10.74 -27.45
CA VAL A 161 12.92 -10.37 -28.72
C VAL A 161 13.99 -10.45 -29.80
N VAL A 162 13.84 -11.41 -30.71
CA VAL A 162 14.74 -11.54 -31.87
C VAL A 162 14.27 -10.60 -32.98
N ARG A 163 15.19 -9.80 -33.53
CA ARG A 163 14.99 -8.92 -34.69
C ARG A 163 16.04 -9.24 -35.74
N ASN A 164 15.59 -9.55 -36.95
CA ASN A 164 16.49 -9.74 -38.10
C ASN A 164 16.59 -8.41 -38.85
N LEU A 165 17.81 -7.94 -39.09
CA LEU A 165 18.12 -6.77 -39.90
C LEU A 165 18.86 -7.20 -41.15
N LYS A 166 18.44 -6.68 -42.30
CA LYS A 166 19.18 -6.79 -43.55
C LYS A 166 20.18 -5.65 -43.60
N LEU A 167 21.45 -5.98 -43.80
CA LEU A 167 22.55 -5.04 -43.93
C LEU A 167 22.65 -4.54 -45.37
N ASP A 168 23.25 -3.36 -45.55
CA ASP A 168 23.38 -2.71 -46.86
C ASP A 168 24.27 -3.50 -47.85
N ASP A 169 25.14 -4.37 -47.34
CA ASP A 169 25.98 -5.29 -48.12
C ASP A 169 25.28 -6.60 -48.52
N GLY A 170 24.01 -6.76 -48.15
CA GLY A 170 23.23 -7.98 -48.37
C GLY A 170 23.39 -9.04 -47.28
N GLY A 171 24.18 -8.77 -46.23
CA GLY A 171 24.25 -9.60 -45.04
C GLY A 171 22.98 -9.57 -44.20
N GLU A 172 22.82 -10.55 -43.30
CA GLU A 172 21.75 -10.57 -42.30
C GLU A 172 22.36 -10.54 -40.90
N ALA A 173 21.92 -9.60 -40.07
CA ALA A 173 22.29 -9.50 -38.66
C ALA A 173 21.08 -9.89 -37.80
N GLN A 174 21.31 -10.67 -36.75
CA GLN A 174 20.28 -10.95 -35.74
C GLN A 174 20.59 -10.20 -34.45
N PHE A 175 19.60 -9.45 -33.98
CA PHE A 175 19.61 -8.79 -32.68
C PHE A 175 18.73 -9.59 -31.74
N VAL A 176 19.27 -9.91 -30.57
CA VAL A 176 18.48 -10.50 -29.50
C VAL A 176 18.38 -9.48 -28.38
N LEU A 177 17.19 -8.91 -28.22
CA LEU A 177 16.89 -7.95 -27.16
C LEU A 177 16.57 -8.72 -25.89
N TYR A 178 17.46 -8.70 -24.89
CA TYR A 178 17.25 -9.35 -23.61
C TYR A 178 16.80 -8.32 -22.56
N ASP A 179 15.51 -8.02 -22.52
CA ASP A 179 15.02 -6.96 -21.66
C ASP A 179 14.69 -7.47 -20.24
N SER A 180 14.18 -8.70 -20.11
CA SER A 180 13.66 -9.23 -18.82
C SER A 180 14.17 -10.62 -18.47
N ASN A 181 15.40 -10.96 -18.88
CA ASN A 181 15.95 -12.29 -18.63
C ASN A 181 16.16 -12.59 -17.14
N THR A 182 15.94 -13.86 -16.80
CA THR A 182 16.29 -14.40 -15.49
C THR A 182 17.09 -15.68 -15.66
N ASN A 183 17.90 -15.99 -14.64
CA ASN A 183 18.73 -17.19 -14.61
C ASN A 183 18.11 -18.34 -13.82
N ASN A 184 18.88 -19.41 -13.66
CA ASN A 184 18.51 -20.63 -12.93
C ASN A 184 18.15 -20.40 -11.44
N ILE A 185 18.57 -19.29 -10.82
CA ILE A 185 18.33 -18.99 -9.40
C ILE A 185 17.27 -17.91 -9.17
N HIS A 186 16.39 -17.65 -10.15
CA HIS A 186 15.31 -16.66 -10.02
C HIS A 186 15.80 -15.21 -9.82
N THR A 187 16.97 -14.84 -10.37
CA THR A 187 17.48 -13.46 -10.35
C THR A 187 17.47 -12.87 -11.76
N ARG A 188 17.36 -11.54 -11.88
CA ARG A 188 17.45 -10.86 -13.18
C ARG A 188 18.90 -10.94 -13.67
N GLY A 189 19.14 -11.60 -14.80
CA GLY A 189 20.50 -11.85 -15.28
C GLY A 189 20.56 -12.80 -16.48
N LEU A 190 21.69 -12.77 -17.19
CA LEU A 190 21.95 -13.66 -18.34
C LEU A 190 22.62 -14.97 -17.96
N LYS A 191 23.52 -14.92 -16.98
CA LYS A 191 24.40 -16.03 -16.59
C LYS A 191 23.71 -16.92 -15.57
N ASP A 192 23.84 -18.22 -15.76
CA ASP A 192 23.52 -19.18 -14.72
C ASP A 192 24.53 -19.06 -13.57
N ILE A 193 24.02 -19.19 -12.36
CA ILE A 193 24.78 -19.02 -11.13
C ILE A 193 24.93 -20.38 -10.47
N SER A 194 26.18 -20.72 -10.14
CA SER A 194 26.49 -21.91 -9.36
C SER A 194 26.13 -21.69 -7.89
N MET A 195 25.50 -22.69 -7.27
CA MET A 195 25.25 -22.68 -5.82
C MET A 195 26.56 -22.59 -5.04
N GLU A 196 27.60 -23.30 -5.48
CA GLU A 196 28.95 -23.15 -4.95
C GLU A 196 29.59 -21.90 -5.55
N LYS A 197 30.01 -20.98 -4.69
CA LYS A 197 30.71 -19.76 -5.09
C LYS A 197 32.07 -20.11 -5.69
N PRO A 198 32.37 -19.67 -6.93
CA PRO A 198 33.69 -19.91 -7.51
C PRO A 198 34.81 -19.29 -6.68
N GLU A 199 35.98 -19.93 -6.68
CA GLU A 199 37.16 -19.42 -5.98
C GLU A 199 37.62 -18.09 -6.59
N GLY A 200 38.02 -17.14 -5.75
CA GLY A 200 38.46 -15.81 -6.17
C GLY A 200 37.34 -14.86 -6.59
N ILE A 201 36.08 -15.31 -6.59
CA ILE A 201 34.92 -14.48 -6.94
C ILE A 201 34.26 -13.89 -5.70
N THR A 202 34.01 -12.58 -5.73
CA THR A 202 33.18 -11.86 -4.76
C THR A 202 31.71 -11.94 -5.18
N ARG A 203 30.87 -12.55 -4.36
CA ARG A 203 29.43 -12.68 -4.64
C ARG A 203 28.64 -11.63 -3.88
N ILE A 204 28.03 -10.72 -4.63
CA ILE A 204 27.26 -9.58 -4.12
C ILE A 204 25.78 -9.83 -4.40
N ALA A 205 24.97 -10.00 -3.37
CA ALA A 205 23.52 -10.11 -3.50
C ALA A 205 22.86 -8.75 -3.25
N VAL A 206 22.03 -8.31 -4.21
CA VAL A 206 21.33 -7.03 -4.14
C VAL A 206 19.82 -7.26 -4.08
N LEU A 207 19.23 -6.90 -2.96
CA LEU A 207 17.79 -6.99 -2.68
C LEU A 207 17.16 -5.63 -2.88
N GLY A 208 15.98 -5.57 -3.47
CA GLY A 208 15.24 -4.32 -3.55
C GLY A 208 13.97 -4.41 -4.39
N ASP A 209 13.44 -3.25 -4.72
CA ASP A 209 12.19 -3.13 -5.47
C ASP A 209 12.44 -2.96 -6.98
N SER A 210 11.55 -2.23 -7.65
CA SER A 210 11.67 -1.79 -9.05
C SER A 210 12.98 -1.09 -9.41
N PHE A 211 13.61 -0.34 -8.50
CA PHE A 211 14.91 0.29 -8.78
C PHE A 211 16.02 -0.74 -8.91
N THR A 212 16.00 -1.76 -8.04
CA THR A 212 16.96 -2.86 -8.07
C THR A 212 16.71 -3.78 -9.24
N TRP A 213 15.44 -4.11 -9.51
CA TRP A 213 15.08 -4.84 -10.70
C TRP A 213 15.61 -4.12 -11.95
N GLY A 214 15.58 -2.79 -11.99
CA GLY A 214 15.93 -1.98 -13.15
C GLY A 214 14.71 -1.80 -14.06
N ALA A 215 13.57 -1.41 -13.47
CA ALA A 215 12.37 -1.11 -14.25
C ALA A 215 12.64 0.06 -15.21
N GLU A 216 12.00 0.03 -16.38
CA GLU A 216 12.07 1.07 -17.41
C GLU A 216 13.43 1.25 -18.09
N THR A 217 14.39 0.39 -17.76
CA THR A 217 15.69 0.32 -18.40
C THR A 217 16.01 -1.11 -18.82
N PHE A 218 16.83 -1.23 -19.86
CA PHE A 218 17.34 -2.54 -20.26
C PHE A 218 18.13 -3.15 -19.10
N MET A 219 18.05 -4.47 -18.95
CA MET A 219 18.70 -5.19 -17.84
C MET A 219 20.19 -4.82 -17.66
N ARG A 220 20.94 -4.66 -18.76
CA ARG A 220 22.38 -4.30 -18.74
C ARG A 220 22.66 -2.89 -18.22
N PHE A 221 21.65 -2.04 -18.16
CA PHE A 221 21.71 -0.69 -17.64
C PHE A 221 21.18 -0.57 -16.21
N SER A 222 20.74 -1.67 -15.60
CA SER A 222 20.43 -1.68 -14.17
C SER A 222 21.71 -1.51 -13.35
N TYR A 223 21.64 -0.81 -12.23
CA TYR A 223 22.82 -0.59 -11.39
C TYR A 223 23.48 -1.89 -10.89
N PRO A 224 22.78 -3.01 -10.59
CA PRO A 224 23.47 -4.26 -10.25
C PRO A 224 24.28 -4.81 -11.41
N SER A 225 23.76 -4.73 -12.65
CA SER A 225 24.50 -5.14 -13.84
C SER A 225 25.70 -4.25 -14.11
N ILE A 226 25.59 -2.94 -13.90
CA ILE A 226 26.71 -2.02 -14.05
C ILE A 226 27.75 -2.26 -12.94
N LEU A 227 27.30 -2.52 -11.71
CA LEU A 227 28.18 -2.84 -10.58
C LEU A 227 29.04 -4.08 -10.86
N GLU A 228 28.49 -5.14 -11.45
CA GLU A 228 29.28 -6.33 -11.88
C GLU A 228 30.41 -5.95 -12.85
N ASN A 229 30.21 -4.93 -13.68
CA ASN A 229 31.23 -4.46 -14.62
C ASN A 229 32.27 -3.53 -13.97
N LEU A 230 31.92 -2.89 -12.86
CA LEU A 230 32.78 -1.98 -12.10
C LEU A 230 33.58 -2.69 -11.00
N VAL A 231 33.17 -3.89 -10.59
CA VAL A 231 33.84 -4.75 -9.61
C VAL A 231 34.37 -5.99 -10.33
N PRO A 232 35.66 -6.03 -10.71
CA PRO A 232 36.28 -7.23 -11.30
C PRO A 232 36.13 -8.46 -10.40
N ASP A 233 36.17 -9.64 -11.01
CA ASP A 233 36.10 -10.92 -10.30
C ASP A 233 34.91 -11.01 -9.34
N SER A 234 33.74 -10.54 -9.78
CA SER A 234 32.52 -10.56 -9.00
C SER A 234 31.33 -11.20 -9.74
N GLU A 235 30.39 -11.70 -8.94
CA GLU A 235 29.03 -12.05 -9.37
C GLU A 235 28.06 -11.10 -8.64
N VAL A 236 27.33 -10.26 -9.38
CA VAL A 236 26.31 -9.38 -8.78
C VAL A 236 24.92 -9.92 -9.08
N LEU A 237 24.26 -10.40 -8.04
CA LEU A 237 22.99 -11.11 -8.10
C LEU A 237 21.83 -10.15 -7.84
N ASN A 238 21.02 -9.90 -8.87
CA ASN A 238 19.89 -8.98 -8.79
C ASN A 238 18.61 -9.69 -8.31
N PHE A 239 18.32 -9.57 -7.01
CA PHE A 239 17.12 -10.07 -6.36
C PHE A 239 15.96 -9.05 -6.33
N GLY A 240 16.03 -7.99 -7.13
CA GLY A 240 14.97 -7.00 -7.24
C GLY A 240 13.61 -7.62 -7.64
N ILE A 241 12.51 -7.10 -7.11
CA ILE A 241 11.16 -7.40 -7.59
C ILE A 241 10.35 -6.11 -7.66
N GLU A 242 9.76 -5.83 -8.82
CA GLU A 242 8.95 -4.63 -9.00
C GLU A 242 7.74 -4.59 -8.05
N GLY A 243 7.53 -3.45 -7.39
CA GLY A 243 6.35 -3.18 -6.57
C GLY A 243 6.27 -3.95 -5.25
N THR A 244 7.35 -4.59 -4.80
CA THR A 244 7.40 -5.27 -3.50
C THR A 244 7.97 -4.38 -2.40
N GLY A 245 7.72 -4.76 -1.13
CA GLY A 245 8.23 -4.06 0.03
C GLY A 245 9.42 -4.79 0.69
N ILE A 246 9.82 -4.27 1.86
CA ILE A 246 10.87 -4.86 2.70
C ILE A 246 10.54 -6.28 3.18
N ASP A 247 9.25 -6.62 3.26
CA ASP A 247 8.73 -7.95 3.57
C ASP A 247 9.26 -9.02 2.60
N VAL A 248 9.13 -8.77 1.30
CA VAL A 248 9.62 -9.66 0.26
C VAL A 248 11.14 -9.69 0.23
N MET A 249 11.80 -8.53 0.38
CA MET A 249 13.27 -8.46 0.42
C MET A 249 13.84 -9.34 1.55
N PHE A 250 13.27 -9.26 2.76
CA PHE A 250 13.68 -10.07 3.90
C PHE A 250 13.49 -11.57 3.65
N LEU A 251 12.37 -11.97 3.02
CA LEU A 251 12.10 -13.37 2.71
C LEU A 251 13.03 -13.92 1.63
N ARG A 252 13.30 -13.15 0.58
CA ARG A 252 14.29 -13.53 -0.44
C ARG A 252 15.68 -13.63 0.16
N TRP A 253 16.05 -12.70 1.04
CA TRP A 253 17.32 -12.78 1.76
C TRP A 253 17.45 -14.11 2.51
N LYS A 254 16.45 -14.43 3.33
CA LYS A 254 16.45 -15.59 4.21
C LYS A 254 16.50 -16.92 3.45
N TYR A 255 15.67 -17.05 2.41
CA TYR A 255 15.42 -18.35 1.76
C TYR A 255 16.12 -18.53 0.41
N GLU A 256 16.52 -17.45 -0.27
CA GLU A 256 17.12 -17.50 -1.60
C GLU A 256 18.57 -16.98 -1.61
N VAL A 257 18.89 -15.96 -0.83
CA VAL A 257 20.24 -15.35 -0.80
C VAL A 257 21.20 -16.10 0.11
N LEU A 258 20.86 -16.33 1.39
CA LEU A 258 21.76 -16.99 2.34
C LEU A 258 22.30 -18.35 1.84
N PRO A 259 21.50 -19.22 1.18
CA PRO A 259 22.02 -20.48 0.65
C PRO A 259 23.13 -20.33 -0.41
N LEU A 260 23.23 -19.16 -1.06
CA LEU A 260 24.24 -18.86 -2.06
C LEU A 260 25.58 -18.40 -1.47
N LYS A 261 25.67 -18.25 -0.14
CA LYS A 261 26.89 -17.82 0.57
C LYS A 261 27.49 -16.54 -0.04
N PRO A 262 26.73 -15.44 -0.10
CA PRO A 262 27.26 -14.18 -0.60
C PRO A 262 28.36 -13.66 0.34
N ASP A 263 29.30 -12.89 -0.20
CA ASP A 263 30.25 -12.11 0.61
C ASP A 263 29.65 -10.76 1.01
N VAL A 264 28.74 -10.25 0.18
CA VAL A 264 28.10 -8.94 0.35
C VAL A 264 26.59 -9.06 0.17
N VAL A 265 25.83 -8.48 1.09
CA VAL A 265 24.38 -8.29 0.96
C VAL A 265 24.07 -6.80 1.01
N ILE A 266 23.42 -6.30 -0.05
CA ILE A 266 22.94 -4.93 -0.15
C ILE A 266 21.41 -4.96 -0.11
N MET A 267 20.81 -4.34 0.90
CA MET A 267 19.37 -4.12 0.96
C MET A 267 19.04 -2.70 0.48
N ALA A 268 18.63 -2.58 -0.77
CA ALA A 268 18.25 -1.32 -1.40
C ALA A 268 16.78 -0.99 -1.10
N MET A 269 16.57 0.00 -0.23
CA MET A 269 15.26 0.43 0.22
C MET A 269 14.88 1.77 -0.43
N TYR A 270 13.78 1.76 -1.17
CA TYR A 270 13.03 2.95 -1.52
C TYR A 270 12.01 3.26 -0.43
N PHE A 271 11.76 4.54 -0.14
CA PHE A 271 10.91 4.92 1.00
C PHE A 271 9.51 4.26 0.96
N ASP A 272 8.95 4.06 -0.24
CA ASP A 272 7.63 3.43 -0.41
C ASP A 272 7.63 1.93 -0.10
N ASP A 273 8.78 1.28 -0.05
CA ASP A 273 8.91 -0.16 0.25
C ASP A 273 8.49 -0.48 1.69
N VAL A 274 8.69 0.47 2.60
CA VAL A 274 8.17 0.40 3.99
C VAL A 274 6.65 0.27 3.94
N ARG A 275 5.99 1.11 3.15
CA ARG A 275 4.54 1.13 3.01
C ARG A 275 4.00 -0.07 2.23
N ARG A 276 4.74 -0.61 1.26
CA ARG A 276 4.36 -1.78 0.45
C ARG A 276 4.34 -3.10 1.21
N SER A 277 4.86 -3.11 2.44
CA SER A 277 4.92 -4.30 3.29
C SER A 277 3.61 -4.64 3.99
N GLN A 278 2.55 -3.88 3.72
CA GLN A 278 1.24 -4.13 4.32
C GLN A 278 0.76 -5.57 4.10
N PRO A 279 0.11 -6.17 5.12
CA PRO A 279 -0.47 -7.49 5.00
C PRO A 279 -1.46 -7.57 3.84
N CYS A 280 -1.32 -8.63 3.04
CA CYS A 280 -2.30 -9.00 2.04
C CYS A 280 -2.39 -10.51 1.94
N ILE A 281 -3.54 -11.02 1.50
CA ILE A 281 -3.81 -12.46 1.44
C ILE A 281 -2.77 -13.26 0.65
N HIS A 282 -2.14 -12.67 -0.38
CA HIS A 282 -1.14 -13.36 -1.23
C HIS A 282 0.31 -13.16 -0.76
N LYS A 283 0.50 -12.70 0.50
CA LYS A 283 1.82 -12.46 1.11
C LYS A 283 1.86 -13.04 2.52
N PRO A 284 3.02 -13.46 3.03
CA PRO A 284 3.15 -13.73 4.46
C PRO A 284 2.85 -12.47 5.27
N ARG A 285 2.31 -12.66 6.46
CA ARG A 285 2.03 -11.59 7.40
C ARG A 285 3.09 -11.59 8.50
N PHE A 286 3.71 -10.45 8.71
CA PHE A 286 4.65 -10.22 9.79
C PHE A 286 3.95 -9.55 10.97
N MET A 287 4.30 -9.95 12.18
CA MET A 287 3.85 -9.31 13.42
C MET A 287 5.02 -9.28 14.40
N VAL A 288 5.05 -8.31 15.30
CA VAL A 288 6.04 -8.27 16.37
C VAL A 288 5.35 -8.67 17.67
N GLU A 289 5.69 -9.85 18.20
CA GLU A 289 5.17 -10.37 19.47
C GLU A 289 6.32 -10.49 20.47
N ASP A 290 6.20 -9.87 21.65
CA ASP A 290 7.24 -9.84 22.69
C ASP A 290 8.65 -9.39 22.20
N GLY A 291 8.69 -8.58 21.14
CA GLY A 291 9.92 -8.07 20.52
C GLY A 291 10.52 -9.01 19.48
N GLU A 292 9.89 -10.16 19.22
CA GLU A 292 10.30 -11.12 18.20
C GLU A 292 9.44 -10.98 16.93
N LEU A 293 10.05 -11.23 15.77
CA LEU A 293 9.38 -11.16 14.49
C LEU A 293 8.70 -12.50 14.18
N GLU A 294 7.38 -12.52 14.34
CA GLU A 294 6.54 -13.67 14.04
C GLU A 294 5.98 -13.58 12.61
N MET A 295 5.76 -14.75 12.01
CA MET A 295 5.25 -14.87 10.64
C MET A 295 4.05 -15.81 10.59
N THR A 296 2.96 -15.31 10.00
CA THR A 296 1.73 -16.08 9.73
C THR A 296 1.39 -16.02 8.24
N ASN A 297 0.40 -16.80 7.79
CA ASN A 297 0.08 -16.93 6.37
C ASN A 297 1.28 -17.39 5.52
N PHE A 298 2.00 -18.41 6.02
CA PHE A 298 3.22 -18.96 5.42
C PHE A 298 3.09 -20.49 5.27
N PRO A 299 3.14 -21.05 4.04
CA PRO A 299 3.20 -20.32 2.77
C PRO A 299 1.92 -19.51 2.53
N PRO A 300 1.99 -18.37 1.83
CA PRO A 300 0.78 -17.62 1.46
C PRO A 300 0.01 -18.34 0.36
N PRO A 301 -1.32 -18.27 0.29
CA PRO A 301 -2.07 -18.88 -0.80
C PRO A 301 -1.70 -18.25 -2.16
N SER A 302 -1.57 -19.11 -3.16
CA SER A 302 -1.47 -18.75 -4.56
C SER A 302 -2.75 -18.03 -5.03
N TYR A 303 -2.66 -17.29 -6.13
CA TYR A 303 -3.84 -16.66 -6.74
C TYR A 303 -4.91 -17.68 -7.19
N GLU A 304 -4.50 -18.89 -7.59
CA GLU A 304 -5.42 -19.99 -7.90
C GLU A 304 -6.17 -20.48 -6.64
N GLU A 305 -5.47 -20.62 -5.50
CA GLU A 305 -6.10 -20.97 -4.22
C GLU A 305 -7.03 -19.84 -3.74
N ILE A 306 -6.61 -18.58 -3.85
CA ILE A 306 -7.46 -17.42 -3.56
C ILE A 306 -8.74 -17.47 -4.41
N LEU A 307 -8.64 -17.78 -5.70
CA LEU A 307 -9.81 -17.87 -6.58
C LEU A 307 -10.77 -19.00 -6.16
N LYS A 308 -10.23 -20.15 -5.73
CA LYS A 308 -11.02 -21.31 -5.28
C LYS A 308 -11.66 -21.10 -3.91
N GLU A 309 -10.96 -20.47 -2.99
CA GLU A 309 -11.38 -20.36 -1.59
C GLU A 309 -12.18 -19.08 -1.29
N TYR A 310 -12.00 -18.03 -2.08
CA TYR A 310 -12.64 -16.75 -1.82
C TYR A 310 -14.15 -16.82 -1.98
N LYS A 311 -14.86 -16.67 -0.86
CA LYS A 311 -16.32 -16.62 -0.80
C LYS A 311 -16.79 -15.16 -0.79
N LYS A 312 -17.34 -14.69 -1.91
CA LYS A 312 -17.99 -13.38 -1.97
C LYS A 312 -19.10 -13.31 -0.91
N PRO A 313 -19.18 -12.22 -0.12
CA PRO A 313 -20.28 -12.07 0.82
C PRO A 313 -21.60 -11.98 0.06
N ILE A 314 -22.63 -12.70 0.52
CA ILE A 314 -23.99 -12.65 -0.03
C ILE A 314 -24.55 -11.22 0.05
N PHE A 315 -24.20 -10.52 1.12
CA PHE A 315 -24.50 -9.12 1.34
C PHE A 315 -23.30 -8.41 1.97
N GLU A 316 -22.99 -7.22 1.46
CA GLU A 316 -22.06 -6.30 2.10
C GLU A 316 -22.61 -4.88 2.02
N SER A 317 -22.51 -4.11 3.11
CA SER A 317 -22.86 -2.68 3.08
C SER A 317 -21.64 -1.85 2.70
N TYR A 318 -21.73 -1.13 1.58
CA TYR A 318 -20.69 -0.23 1.13
C TYR A 318 -20.60 1.00 2.05
N PHE A 319 -21.74 1.48 2.57
CA PHE A 319 -21.77 2.58 3.52
C PHE A 319 -21.04 2.22 4.83
N ILE A 320 -21.40 1.11 5.47
CA ILE A 320 -20.80 0.71 6.76
C ILE A 320 -19.31 0.41 6.58
N LYS A 321 -18.91 -0.28 5.50
CA LYS A 321 -17.49 -0.58 5.27
C LYS A 321 -16.67 0.68 5.05
N THR A 322 -17.19 1.65 4.30
CA THR A 322 -16.51 2.95 4.11
C THR A 322 -16.39 3.70 5.43
N LEU A 323 -17.43 3.70 6.26
CA LEU A 323 -17.38 4.31 7.59
C LEU A 323 -16.31 3.63 8.46
N LEU A 324 -16.32 2.29 8.54
CA LEU A 324 -15.35 1.51 9.31
C LEU A 324 -13.93 1.69 8.81
N TYR A 325 -13.72 1.73 7.49
CA TYR A 325 -12.43 2.00 6.89
C TYR A 325 -11.90 3.37 7.29
N ASN A 326 -12.73 4.40 7.24
CA ASN A 326 -12.35 5.76 7.63
C ASN A 326 -12.06 5.86 9.14
N THR A 327 -12.81 5.15 10.00
CA THR A 327 -12.51 5.10 11.44
C THR A 327 -11.23 4.31 11.71
N ASN A 328 -11.04 3.18 11.04
CA ASN A 328 -9.83 2.35 11.15
C ASN A 328 -8.61 3.04 10.54
N SER A 329 -8.81 4.03 9.66
CA SER A 329 -7.76 4.81 9.03
C SER A 329 -7.71 6.24 9.57
N PHE A 330 -8.32 6.51 10.73
CA PHE A 330 -8.18 7.79 11.41
C PHE A 330 -6.69 8.05 11.72
N GLY A 331 -6.17 9.21 11.32
CA GLY A 331 -4.74 9.52 11.22
C GLY A 331 -4.21 9.51 9.77
N GLY A 332 -4.80 8.70 8.89
CA GLY A 332 -4.40 8.57 7.49
C GLY A 332 -3.95 7.16 7.16
N VAL A 333 -4.31 6.68 5.96
CA VAL A 333 -3.97 5.32 5.51
C VAL A 333 -2.47 5.18 5.36
N ALA A 334 -1.83 6.11 4.64
CA ALA A 334 -0.40 6.05 4.38
C ALA A 334 0.43 6.03 5.68
N GLU A 335 0.09 6.87 6.66
CA GLU A 335 0.76 6.90 7.97
C GLU A 335 0.71 5.53 8.66
N LYS A 336 -0.48 4.92 8.77
CA LYS A 336 -0.61 3.57 9.36
C LYS A 336 0.18 2.51 8.60
N GLN A 337 0.23 2.65 7.27
CA GLN A 337 0.98 1.71 6.44
C GLN A 337 2.49 1.84 6.68
N TYR A 338 3.00 3.07 6.87
CA TYR A 338 4.38 3.32 7.25
C TYR A 338 4.69 2.84 8.67
N GLU A 339 3.81 3.09 9.64
CA GLU A 339 4.04 2.66 11.04
C GLU A 339 4.21 1.15 11.13
N TYR A 340 3.30 0.38 10.51
CA TYR A 340 3.44 -1.08 10.44
C TYR A 340 4.75 -1.48 9.74
N GLY A 341 5.11 -0.82 8.63
CA GLY A 341 6.36 -1.11 7.92
C GLY A 341 7.59 -0.87 8.80
N PHE A 342 7.62 0.22 9.56
CA PHE A 342 8.70 0.52 10.50
C PHE A 342 8.75 -0.44 11.69
N GLU A 343 7.58 -0.88 12.19
CA GLU A 343 7.46 -1.86 13.26
C GLU A 343 8.17 -3.17 12.89
N ILE A 344 7.95 -3.68 11.67
CA ILE A 344 8.59 -4.93 11.22
C ILE A 344 10.01 -4.72 10.70
N LEU A 345 10.35 -3.53 10.16
CA LEU A 345 11.69 -3.24 9.63
C LEU A 345 12.76 -3.37 10.70
N SER A 346 12.49 -2.86 11.90
CA SER A 346 13.48 -2.85 12.98
C SER A 346 14.00 -4.25 13.33
N PRO A 347 13.15 -5.23 13.70
CA PRO A 347 13.60 -6.59 13.99
C PRO A 347 14.13 -7.32 12.74
N MET A 348 13.61 -7.03 11.53
CA MET A 348 14.18 -7.60 10.30
C MET A 348 15.65 -7.20 10.13
N LEU A 349 15.98 -5.91 10.31
CA LEU A 349 17.35 -5.43 10.24
C LEU A 349 18.23 -6.02 11.34
N ASP A 350 17.70 -6.24 12.54
CA ASP A 350 18.44 -6.90 13.63
C ASP A 350 18.80 -8.35 13.26
N ILE A 351 17.84 -9.09 12.70
CA ILE A 351 18.04 -10.47 12.23
C ILE A 351 19.06 -10.51 11.09
N MET A 352 18.93 -9.61 10.10
CA MET A 352 19.83 -9.55 8.95
C MET A 352 21.25 -9.19 9.34
N LYS A 353 21.42 -8.19 10.22
CA LYS A 353 22.72 -7.78 10.73
C LYS A 353 23.38 -8.91 11.51
N LYS A 354 22.69 -9.48 12.50
CA LYS A 354 23.23 -10.55 13.35
C LYS A 354 23.62 -11.78 12.53
N THR A 355 22.76 -12.21 11.62
CA THR A 355 23.04 -13.37 10.76
C THR A 355 24.23 -13.11 9.84
N SER A 356 24.34 -11.88 9.32
CA SER A 356 25.47 -11.49 8.47
C SER A 356 26.79 -11.48 9.25
N GLU A 357 26.81 -10.95 10.47
CA GLU A 357 27.99 -11.00 11.36
C GLU A 357 28.38 -12.45 11.70
N GLU A 358 27.41 -13.33 11.97
CA GLU A 358 27.65 -14.74 12.27
C GLU A 358 28.20 -15.53 11.07
N GLN A 359 27.91 -15.09 9.84
CA GLN A 359 28.31 -15.75 8.59
C GLN A 359 29.45 -15.03 7.86
N ASP A 360 30.06 -14.01 8.48
CA ASP A 360 31.12 -13.18 7.88
C ASP A 360 30.70 -12.55 6.54
N ILE A 361 29.44 -12.09 6.48
CA ILE A 361 28.85 -11.41 5.33
C ILE A 361 28.87 -9.91 5.61
N TYR A 362 29.40 -9.14 4.66
CA TYR A 362 29.28 -7.68 4.72
C TYR A 362 27.85 -7.26 4.35
N PHE A 363 27.11 -6.73 5.33
CA PHE A 363 25.73 -6.29 5.15
C PHE A 363 25.63 -4.77 5.19
N MET A 364 25.08 -4.18 4.13
CA MET A 364 24.80 -2.75 4.06
C MET A 364 23.39 -2.45 3.56
N VAL A 365 22.92 -1.25 3.89
CA VAL A 365 21.68 -0.68 3.38
C VAL A 365 21.98 0.38 2.32
N LEU A 366 21.26 0.33 1.20
CA LEU A 366 21.27 1.40 0.20
C LEU A 366 19.94 2.17 0.28
N LEU A 367 19.98 3.44 0.66
CA LEU A 367 18.80 4.29 0.72
C LEU A 367 18.55 4.97 -0.63
N ILE A 368 17.46 4.59 -1.28
CA ILE A 368 17.02 5.18 -2.55
C ILE A 368 16.00 6.28 -2.24
N GLU A 369 16.41 7.52 -2.45
CA GLU A 369 15.61 8.69 -2.07
C GLU A 369 14.84 9.31 -3.22
N ARG A 370 15.14 8.96 -4.49
CA ARG A 370 14.53 9.61 -5.64
C ARG A 370 13.85 8.67 -6.61
N GLY A 371 12.63 9.08 -6.98
CA GLY A 371 12.20 9.07 -8.36
C GLY A 371 11.40 10.34 -8.68
N ASN A 372 11.65 10.97 -9.83
CA ASN A 372 10.95 12.20 -10.25
C ASN A 372 9.51 11.89 -10.71
N PHE A 373 8.55 12.76 -10.40
CA PHE A 373 7.16 12.65 -10.89
C PHE A 373 6.78 13.92 -11.65
N ASP A 374 6.40 13.76 -12.93
CA ASP A 374 6.02 14.82 -13.89
C ASP A 374 4.71 15.58 -13.55
N SER A 375 4.22 15.54 -12.31
CA SER A 375 2.99 16.22 -11.91
C SER A 375 3.22 17.16 -10.72
N PRO A 376 3.02 18.49 -10.90
CA PRO A 376 3.01 19.46 -9.79
C PRO A 376 2.02 19.09 -8.67
N LEU A 377 0.94 18.37 -8.99
CA LEU A 377 -0.03 17.86 -8.01
C LEU A 377 0.51 16.71 -7.15
N GLN A 378 1.54 15.98 -7.61
CA GLN A 378 2.24 14.94 -6.83
C GLN A 378 3.47 15.50 -6.09
N TYR A 379 4.02 16.62 -6.57
CA TYR A 379 5.13 17.32 -5.91
C TYR A 379 4.69 17.99 -4.59
N GLU A 380 3.45 18.48 -4.51
CA GLU A 380 2.88 19.04 -3.27
C GLU A 380 2.29 17.98 -2.32
N GLU A 381 1.94 16.77 -2.81
CA GLU A 381 1.41 15.66 -2.00
C GLU A 381 2.48 14.68 -1.46
N MET A 382 3.73 14.72 -1.97
CA MET A 382 4.90 14.20 -1.25
C MET A 382 5.29 15.17 -0.12
N THR A 383 4.32 15.32 0.77
CA THR A 383 4.25 16.09 2.02
C THR A 383 5.48 15.88 2.90
N GLU A 384 5.67 16.74 3.92
CA GLU A 384 6.62 16.56 5.02
C GLU A 384 6.78 15.09 5.46
N SER A 385 5.72 14.27 5.35
CA SER A 385 5.73 12.81 5.59
C SER A 385 6.79 12.03 4.82
N ALA A 386 7.03 12.28 3.52
CA ALA A 386 8.02 11.51 2.75
C ALA A 386 9.45 11.84 3.20
N ILE A 387 9.72 13.12 3.50
CA ILE A 387 10.98 13.57 4.08
C ILE A 387 11.15 12.98 5.48
N GLN A 388 10.10 13.00 6.31
CA GLN A 388 10.11 12.40 7.65
C GLN A 388 10.35 10.88 7.60
N VAL A 389 9.74 10.16 6.65
CA VAL A 389 9.94 8.72 6.45
C VAL A 389 11.39 8.43 6.07
N ARG A 390 11.97 9.18 5.11
CA ARG A 390 13.38 9.02 4.72
C ARG A 390 14.32 9.27 5.89
N LYS A 391 14.10 10.36 6.62
CA LYS A 391 14.87 10.68 7.81
C LYS A 391 14.76 9.58 8.87
N ARG A 392 13.56 9.04 9.10
CA ARG A 392 13.34 7.94 10.04
C ARG A 392 14.04 6.64 9.59
N LEU A 393 14.05 6.34 8.28
CA LEU A 393 14.82 5.21 7.74
C LEU A 393 16.31 5.36 8.03
N GLU A 394 16.86 6.52 7.72
CA GLU A 394 18.26 6.85 7.99
C GLU A 394 18.59 6.77 9.49
N GLU A 395 17.75 7.36 10.35
CA GLU A 395 17.90 7.31 11.81
C GLU A 395 17.89 5.86 12.34
N ILE A 396 17.05 4.98 11.80
CA ILE A 396 17.01 3.56 12.19
C ILE A 396 18.32 2.86 11.82
N VAL A 397 18.80 3.06 10.60
CA VAL A 397 20.03 2.43 10.09
C VAL A 397 21.25 2.90 10.88
N ILE A 398 21.36 4.21 11.12
CA ILE A 398 22.40 4.82 11.97
C ILE A 398 22.33 4.25 13.39
N LYS A 399 21.15 4.25 14.02
CA LYS A 399 20.97 3.76 15.40
C LYS A 399 21.35 2.29 15.56
N LYS A 400 21.14 1.48 14.52
CA LYS A 400 21.51 0.06 14.49
C LYS A 400 22.98 -0.19 14.14
N ASN A 401 23.74 0.85 13.81
CA ASN A 401 25.13 0.76 13.37
C ASN A 401 25.28 -0.23 12.19
N ILE A 402 24.45 -0.04 11.16
CA ILE A 402 24.50 -0.78 9.91
C ILE A 402 25.18 0.14 8.87
N PRO A 403 26.22 -0.33 8.15
CA PRO A 403 26.81 0.42 7.04
C PRO A 403 25.75 0.80 6.01
N PHE A 404 25.82 2.03 5.50
CA PHE A 404 24.86 2.48 4.49
C PHE A 404 25.44 3.50 3.52
N ALA A 405 24.79 3.63 2.38
CA ALA A 405 24.97 4.72 1.42
C ALA A 405 23.58 5.24 1.00
N SER A 406 23.51 6.50 0.56
CA SER A 406 22.28 7.05 -0.02
C SER A 406 22.48 7.54 -1.45
N SER A 407 21.45 7.40 -2.28
CA SER A 407 21.47 7.93 -3.65
C SER A 407 21.71 9.45 -3.65
N THR A 408 21.21 10.17 -2.63
CA THR A 408 21.37 11.62 -2.51
C THR A 408 22.83 12.00 -2.26
N GLU A 409 23.53 11.28 -1.38
CA GLU A 409 24.95 11.50 -1.14
C GLU A 409 25.78 11.18 -2.39
N ILE A 410 25.53 10.02 -3.01
CA ILE A 410 26.24 9.57 -4.21
C ILE A 410 26.10 10.58 -5.34
N PHE A 411 24.87 11.01 -5.66
CA PHE A 411 24.64 11.99 -6.72
C PHE A 411 25.17 13.38 -6.34
N GLY A 412 25.14 13.75 -5.05
CA GLY A 412 25.68 15.00 -4.56
C GLY A 412 27.20 15.14 -4.77
N LYS A 413 27.96 14.05 -4.59
CA LYS A 413 29.42 14.02 -4.85
C LYS A 413 29.77 14.33 -6.31
N GLU A 414 28.87 14.02 -7.23
CA GLU A 414 29.01 14.27 -8.67
C GLU A 414 28.46 15.64 -9.09
N ASN A 415 28.13 16.52 -8.13
CA ASN A 415 27.51 17.83 -8.33
C ASN A 415 26.15 17.79 -9.07
N PHE A 416 25.45 16.65 -9.05
CA PHE A 416 24.10 16.60 -9.58
C PHE A 416 23.11 17.25 -8.61
N VAL A 417 22.64 18.45 -9.00
CA VAL A 417 21.49 19.10 -8.37
C VAL A 417 20.22 18.33 -8.77
N PRO A 418 19.22 18.14 -7.88
CA PRO A 418 17.89 17.67 -8.27
C PRO A 418 17.29 18.57 -9.37
N ASN A 419 17.41 18.14 -10.62
CA ASN A 419 16.43 18.31 -11.69
C ASN A 419 16.80 17.42 -12.91
N ASP A 420 15.80 16.65 -13.34
CA ASP A 420 15.53 16.03 -14.66
C ASP A 420 16.53 15.14 -15.42
N TYR A 421 17.81 15.06 -15.10
CA TYR A 421 18.76 14.37 -16.02
C TYR A 421 19.00 12.88 -15.73
N LEU A 422 18.66 12.36 -14.56
CA LEU A 422 19.01 10.98 -14.15
C LEU A 422 17.78 10.09 -13.90
N THR A 423 16.56 10.52 -14.26
CA THR A 423 15.34 9.75 -14.02
C THR A 423 14.37 9.79 -15.19
N HIS A 424 13.76 8.66 -15.52
CA HIS A 424 12.61 8.57 -16.41
C HIS A 424 11.41 9.37 -15.85
N LYS A 425 10.42 9.64 -16.71
CA LYS A 425 9.20 10.43 -16.37
C LYS A 425 8.36 9.84 -15.22
N LYS A 426 8.48 8.54 -14.97
CA LYS A 426 7.79 7.83 -13.89
C LYS A 426 8.64 7.68 -12.61
N GLY A 427 9.88 8.16 -12.66
CA GLY A 427 10.76 8.32 -11.52
C GLY A 427 11.92 7.36 -11.41
N HIS A 428 11.94 6.24 -12.14
CA HIS A 428 13.10 5.33 -12.12
C HIS A 428 14.36 5.98 -12.68
N PHE A 429 15.53 5.53 -12.24
CA PHE A 429 16.79 6.08 -12.74
C PHE A 429 16.99 5.78 -14.23
N LEU A 430 17.47 6.77 -14.99
CA LEU A 430 18.02 6.58 -16.33
C LEU A 430 19.31 5.73 -16.25
N PRO A 431 19.80 5.19 -17.38
CA PRO A 431 21.03 4.38 -17.40
C PRO A 431 22.27 5.06 -16.80
N ASP A 432 22.42 6.36 -17.00
CA ASP A 432 23.48 7.16 -16.38
C ASP A 432 23.32 7.27 -14.86
N GLY A 433 22.10 7.50 -14.37
CA GLY A 433 21.78 7.50 -12.93
C GLY A 433 22.07 6.16 -12.26
N ASN A 434 21.73 5.05 -12.93
CA ASN A 434 22.11 3.70 -12.50
C ASN A 434 23.65 3.52 -12.48
N GLY A 435 24.35 4.10 -13.45
CA GLY A 435 25.81 4.09 -13.52
C GLY A 435 26.47 4.79 -12.33
N TYR A 436 26.04 6.01 -12.02
CA TYR A 436 26.52 6.74 -10.84
C TYR A 436 26.18 6.03 -9.53
N LEU A 437 24.98 5.44 -9.42
CA LEU A 437 24.61 4.65 -8.26
C LEU A 437 25.53 3.43 -8.08
N ALA A 438 25.80 2.69 -9.17
CA ALA A 438 26.71 1.56 -9.15
C ALA A 438 28.14 1.95 -8.76
N GLN A 439 28.65 3.08 -9.30
CA GLN A 439 29.97 3.59 -8.92
C GLN A 439 30.02 3.97 -7.43
N GLY A 440 29.02 4.70 -6.92
CA GLY A 440 28.97 5.06 -5.51
C GLY A 440 28.88 3.86 -4.57
N ILE A 441 28.19 2.78 -4.97
CA ILE A 441 28.19 1.51 -4.22
C ILE A 441 29.59 0.89 -4.21
N ARG A 442 30.24 0.78 -5.38
CA ARG A 442 31.62 0.27 -5.47
C ARG A 442 32.55 1.08 -4.55
N ASP A 443 32.49 2.40 -4.63
CA ASP A 443 33.37 3.29 -3.86
C ASP A 443 33.17 3.08 -2.36
N LYS A 444 31.92 2.89 -1.93
CA LYS A 444 31.59 2.57 -0.55
C LYS A 444 32.19 1.23 -0.10
N LEU A 445 32.08 0.19 -0.93
CA LEU A 445 32.67 -1.13 -0.64
C LEU A 445 34.20 -1.07 -0.59
N MET A 446 34.82 -0.23 -1.43
CA MET A 446 36.27 0.00 -1.41
C MET A 446 36.71 0.78 -0.16
N GLU A 447 36.00 1.85 0.20
CA GLU A 447 36.26 2.67 1.38
C GLU A 447 36.23 1.82 2.67
N GLU A 448 35.29 0.87 2.75
CA GLU A 448 35.15 -0.03 3.89
C GLU A 448 36.05 -1.28 3.80
N GLY A 449 36.89 -1.39 2.77
CA GLY A 449 37.84 -2.49 2.61
C GLY A 449 37.21 -3.85 2.31
N VAL A 450 35.97 -3.86 1.82
CA VAL A 450 35.21 -5.08 1.49
C VAL A 450 35.69 -5.67 0.17
N ILE A 451 36.05 -4.80 -0.78
CA ILE A 451 36.60 -5.18 -2.09
C ILE A 451 37.92 -4.45 -2.33
N ASP A 452 38.82 -5.08 -3.07
CA ASP A 452 40.11 -4.50 -3.48
C ASP A 452 40.21 -4.48 -5.00
N VAL A 453 40.02 -3.30 -5.60
CA VAL A 453 40.04 -3.12 -7.05
C VAL A 453 41.45 -2.67 -7.47
N LYS A 454 42.42 -3.59 -7.44
CA LYS A 454 43.85 -3.32 -7.73
C LYS A 454 44.12 -2.84 -9.17
N GLU A 455 43.36 -3.33 -10.14
CA GLU A 455 43.42 -2.92 -11.55
C GLU A 455 41.97 -2.73 -12.06
N GLY A 456 41.61 -1.52 -12.49
CA GLY A 456 40.27 -1.24 -13.04
C GLY A 456 39.31 -0.45 -12.14
N GLY A 457 39.76 0.06 -10.99
CA GLY A 457 39.03 1.01 -10.14
C GLY A 457 38.95 2.41 -10.75
N ARG A 458 38.67 2.49 -12.05
CA ARG A 458 38.55 3.74 -12.79
C ARG A 458 37.22 4.40 -12.45
N ASP A 459 37.24 5.69 -12.21
CA ASP A 459 36.01 6.47 -12.13
C ASP A 459 35.56 6.87 -13.52
N TYR A 460 34.25 6.85 -13.75
CA TYR A 460 33.66 7.17 -15.03
C TYR A 460 32.69 8.34 -14.91
N PHE A 461 32.63 9.16 -15.96
CA PHE A 461 31.44 9.90 -16.32
C PHE A 461 30.51 8.98 -17.11
N PHE A 462 29.24 8.94 -16.73
CA PHE A 462 28.22 8.15 -17.40
C PHE A 462 27.36 9.06 -18.28
N ASN A 463 27.25 8.73 -19.57
CA ASN A 463 26.40 9.46 -20.50
C ASN A 463 25.53 8.49 -21.29
N TYR A 464 24.22 8.57 -21.11
CA TYR A 464 23.27 7.75 -21.84
C TYR A 464 22.89 8.38 -23.18
N ASP A 465 23.30 7.74 -24.27
CA ASP A 465 22.82 8.04 -25.62
C ASP A 465 21.47 7.34 -25.83
N ASN A 466 20.40 8.10 -25.65
CA ASN A 466 19.03 7.61 -25.79
C ASN A 466 18.64 7.30 -27.26
N GLU A 467 19.30 7.91 -28.24
CA GLU A 467 19.00 7.65 -29.66
C GLU A 467 19.53 6.26 -30.06
N ASN A 468 20.74 5.93 -29.61
CA ASN A 468 21.40 4.68 -29.95
C ASN A 468 21.22 3.58 -28.89
N ASN A 469 20.63 3.91 -27.73
CA ASN A 469 20.54 3.05 -26.55
C ASN A 469 21.93 2.56 -26.13
N ILE A 470 22.88 3.47 -25.95
CA ILE A 470 24.25 3.15 -25.53
C ILE A 470 24.56 3.92 -24.26
N LEU A 471 25.08 3.23 -23.25
CA LEU A 471 25.62 3.89 -22.06
C LEU A 471 27.14 4.02 -22.22
N VAL A 472 27.62 5.26 -22.34
CA VAL A 472 29.03 5.59 -22.53
C VAL A 472 29.66 5.89 -21.17
N LEU A 473 30.69 5.14 -20.82
CA LEU A 473 31.53 5.33 -19.64
C LEU A 473 32.82 5.98 -20.09
N THR A 474 33.03 7.25 -19.74
CA THR A 474 34.26 8.00 -20.06
C THR A 474 35.12 8.10 -18.81
N ASP A 475 36.35 7.60 -18.85
CA ASP A 475 37.23 7.62 -17.69
C ASP A 475 37.53 9.07 -17.25
N LYS A 476 37.48 9.32 -15.94
CA LYS A 476 37.65 10.66 -15.37
C LYS A 476 39.09 11.17 -15.45
N GLU A 477 40.08 10.28 -15.44
CA GLU A 477 41.51 10.63 -15.51
C GLU A 477 42.02 10.64 -16.95
N ASP A 478 41.60 9.67 -17.77
CA ASP A 478 41.93 9.54 -19.19
C ASP A 478 40.67 9.55 -20.06
N GLN A 479 40.19 10.75 -20.41
CA GLN A 479 38.97 10.91 -21.22
C GLN A 479 39.06 10.32 -22.65
N SER A 480 40.24 9.89 -23.09
CA SER A 480 40.40 9.15 -24.35
C SER A 480 39.95 7.69 -24.21
N TYR A 481 40.00 7.14 -22.99
CA TYR A 481 39.50 5.82 -22.69
C TYR A 481 37.99 5.86 -22.47
N LYS A 482 37.26 5.17 -23.36
CA LYS A 482 35.80 5.02 -23.28
C LYS A 482 35.43 3.56 -23.29
N ARG A 483 34.41 3.23 -22.51
CA ARG A 483 33.80 1.92 -22.42
C ARG A 483 32.32 2.05 -22.75
N LEU A 484 31.79 1.13 -23.55
CA LEU A 484 30.41 1.18 -24.04
C LEU A 484 29.62 0.00 -23.49
N ILE A 485 28.51 0.27 -22.80
CA ILE A 485 27.52 -0.75 -22.46
C ILE A 485 26.40 -0.66 -23.50
N VAL A 486 26.12 -1.80 -24.15
CA VAL A 486 25.00 -1.96 -25.09
C VAL A 486 24.00 -2.96 -24.52
N PRO A 487 22.69 -2.77 -24.73
CA PRO A 487 21.66 -3.54 -24.05
C PRO A 487 21.37 -4.89 -24.71
N PHE A 488 21.85 -5.10 -25.93
CA PHE A 488 21.62 -6.30 -26.72
C PHE A 488 22.93 -7.03 -27.02
N ASP A 489 22.80 -8.33 -27.22
CA ASP A 489 23.88 -9.08 -27.84
C ASP A 489 23.80 -8.96 -29.36
N ILE A 490 24.92 -8.56 -29.96
CA ILE A 490 25.08 -8.64 -31.41
C ILE A 490 25.61 -10.04 -31.70
N ILE A 491 24.86 -10.77 -32.53
CA ILE A 491 25.27 -12.09 -33.00
C ILE A 491 25.64 -11.96 -34.47
N GLN A 492 26.90 -12.25 -34.79
CA GLN A 492 27.41 -12.33 -36.15
C GLN A 492 27.90 -13.75 -36.41
N ASP A 493 27.41 -14.39 -37.47
CA ASP A 493 27.76 -15.76 -37.87
C ASP A 493 27.61 -16.81 -36.74
N GLY A 494 26.62 -16.61 -35.85
CA GLY A 494 26.36 -17.49 -34.72
C GLY A 494 27.27 -17.28 -33.50
N GLN A 495 28.12 -16.24 -33.50
CA GLN A 495 28.96 -15.85 -32.37
C GLN A 495 28.49 -14.52 -31.77
N VAL A 496 28.49 -14.45 -30.43
CA VAL A 496 28.21 -13.20 -29.70
C VAL A 496 29.45 -12.31 -29.73
N ILE A 497 29.36 -11.14 -30.35
CA ILE A 497 30.50 -10.22 -30.50
C ILE A 497 30.54 -9.11 -29.43
N THR A 498 29.52 -9.03 -28.57
CA THR A 498 29.33 -7.95 -27.58
C THR A 498 29.52 -8.39 -26.13
N GLU A 499 29.87 -9.65 -25.88
CA GLU A 499 29.84 -10.25 -24.54
C GLU A 499 30.82 -9.58 -23.53
N ARG A 500 31.85 -8.85 -24.00
CA ARG A 500 32.87 -8.19 -23.14
C ARG A 500 33.42 -6.86 -23.67
N PHE A 501 32.56 -5.92 -24.04
CA PHE A 501 32.91 -4.55 -24.46
C PHE A 501 33.54 -4.39 -25.85
N PHE A 502 33.07 -3.35 -26.54
CA PHE A 502 33.81 -2.67 -27.58
C PHE A 502 34.90 -1.79 -26.92
N ASN A 503 36.15 -2.25 -26.90
CA ASN A 503 37.30 -1.33 -26.92
C ASN A 503 37.39 -0.79 -28.35
N ILE A 504 36.53 0.16 -28.72
CA ILE A 504 36.70 0.88 -29.99
C ILE A 504 37.58 2.10 -29.68
N PRO A 505 38.83 2.14 -30.14
CA PRO A 505 39.51 3.41 -30.28
C PRO A 505 38.71 4.22 -31.30
N ILE A 506 38.18 5.37 -30.87
CA ILE A 506 37.57 6.33 -31.79
C ILE A 506 38.75 6.97 -32.55
N TYR A 507 38.94 6.57 -33.82
CA TYR A 507 39.86 7.22 -34.74
C TYR A 507 39.22 8.45 -35.40
#